data_AF-A0A926UAI8-F1
#
_entry.id   AF-A0A926UAI8-F1
#
_cell.length_a   1.000
_cell.length_b   1.000
_cell.length_c   1.000
_cell.angle_alpha   90.00
_cell.angle_beta   90.00
_cell.angle_gamma   90.00
#
_symmetry.space_group_name_H-M   'P 1'
#
loop_
_entity.id
_entity.type
_entity.pdbx_description
1 polymer ?
#
loop_
_entity_poly.entity_id
_entity_poly.type
_entity_poly.pdbx_seq_one_letter_code
_entity_poly.pdbx_strand_id
1 'polypeptide(L)'
;MAGNRKEGPLLLLSFLITAALLGLGWFFLSRSGLNPGALLNSQGSPGTGGLSLPSGSGERLSQGERLLFTDNPNPDKQAGVAALAAGDFQTATTQLEAALKADRNDPEALIYLNNARIGNAAAPTIATVVPVSSSPNSARELLRGVAQAQDEAVRTGQPFKVVIGNDNNDPNQAKELANTLVQDSNILAVVGHGTSTTSLAAAPIYEENKLVMIAPTSTSTELAQVQKGSSNYIFRTVPSDQFTGTALARYLLKGLGKSKAMIFFNAGSSYSQSLNTAFTTTLGLEGGQVVQQVDLSQGNPSEQLGGTAAEVLVLLPDAATLPQAIQVAQANQNRLPLLGDDALYTVDSLRQGGAALNGMVLPVPWHPLKTADSNFTQAANRLWGGDINWRTALSYDAVQALRVALAKARSRAEVEQVLAAPGFTASGATGPINFLPSGDRNGGAVLVRIEPGNRSKTGYDFVPLP
;
A
#
# COMPACT_ATOMS: atom_id res chain seq x y z
N MET A 1 13.17 19.04 -70.40
CA MET A 1 13.62 17.65 -70.19
C MET A 1 12.91 17.10 -68.96
N ALA A 2 12.39 15.88 -69.07
CA ALA A 2 11.88 14.92 -68.05
C ALA A 2 11.43 15.45 -66.67
N GLY A 3 10.21 15.25 -66.16
CA GLY A 3 9.33 14.09 -66.30
C GLY A 3 9.36 13.25 -65.02
N ASN A 4 8.60 13.64 -63.99
CA ASN A 4 8.46 12.85 -62.76
C ASN A 4 7.02 12.29 -62.67
N ARG A 5 6.78 11.17 -63.37
CA ARG A 5 5.54 10.38 -63.31
C ARG A 5 5.81 9.08 -62.53
N LYS A 6 5.77 9.09 -61.19
CA LYS A 6 5.79 7.84 -60.39
C LYS A 6 4.99 7.87 -59.07
N GLU A 7 4.06 8.81 -58.85
CA GLU A 7 3.27 8.83 -57.61
C GLU A 7 1.88 8.17 -57.71
N GLY A 8 1.31 8.07 -58.91
CA GLY A 8 0.00 7.42 -59.12
C GLY A 8 -0.05 5.92 -58.79
N PRO A 9 0.95 5.10 -59.17
CA PRO A 9 0.89 3.64 -58.96
C PRO A 9 1.01 3.22 -57.49
N LEU A 10 1.75 3.98 -56.66
CA LEU A 10 1.97 3.63 -55.25
C LEU A 10 0.72 3.90 -54.39
N LEU A 11 0.01 4.98 -54.65
CA LEU A 11 -1.26 5.31 -53.99
C LEU A 11 -2.35 4.29 -54.31
N LEU A 12 -2.45 3.87 -55.58
CA LEU A 12 -3.36 2.81 -56.02
C LEU A 12 -3.07 1.46 -55.33
N LEU A 13 -1.79 1.11 -55.15
CA LEU A 13 -1.40 -0.11 -54.44
C LEU A 13 -1.76 -0.05 -52.95
N SER A 14 -1.57 1.09 -52.29
CA SER A 14 -1.96 1.27 -50.87
C SER A 14 -3.48 1.20 -50.67
N PHE A 15 -4.26 1.74 -51.62
CA PHE A 15 -5.72 1.70 -51.57
C PHE A 15 -6.24 0.27 -51.75
N LEU A 16 -5.66 -0.50 -52.68
CA LEU A 16 -6.04 -1.89 -52.91
C LEU A 16 -5.71 -2.80 -51.70
N ILE A 17 -4.56 -2.59 -51.05
CA ILE A 17 -4.21 -3.33 -49.83
C ILE A 17 -5.17 -2.99 -48.68
N THR A 18 -5.51 -1.71 -48.51
CA THR A 18 -6.44 -1.27 -47.46
C THR A 18 -7.86 -1.80 -47.70
N ALA A 19 -8.33 -1.79 -48.95
CA ALA A 19 -9.62 -2.36 -49.33
C ALA A 19 -9.67 -3.88 -49.13
N ALA A 20 -8.58 -4.60 -49.42
CA ALA A 20 -8.48 -6.04 -49.19
C ALA A 20 -8.50 -6.40 -47.69
N LEU A 21 -7.83 -5.62 -46.83
CA LEU A 21 -7.85 -5.81 -45.38
C LEU A 21 -9.24 -5.53 -44.78
N LEU A 22 -9.93 -4.49 -45.25
CA LEU A 22 -11.31 -4.19 -44.82
C LEU A 22 -12.30 -5.26 -45.31
N GLY A 23 -12.14 -5.78 -46.53
CA GLY A 23 -12.95 -6.87 -47.07
C GLY A 23 -12.78 -8.18 -46.30
N LEU A 24 -11.55 -8.53 -45.93
CA LEU A 24 -11.26 -9.70 -45.09
C LEU A 24 -11.82 -9.54 -43.67
N GLY A 25 -11.70 -8.35 -43.07
CA GLY A 25 -12.30 -8.04 -41.77
C GLY A 25 -13.83 -8.22 -41.77
N TRP A 26 -14.51 -7.70 -42.79
CA TRP A 26 -15.96 -7.84 -42.94
C TRP A 26 -16.42 -9.29 -43.18
N PHE A 27 -15.66 -10.07 -43.95
CA PHE A 27 -15.93 -11.49 -44.18
C PHE A 27 -15.84 -12.33 -42.89
N PHE A 28 -14.91 -12.01 -41.99
CA PHE A 28 -14.82 -12.68 -40.69
C PHE A 28 -15.90 -12.21 -39.70
N LEU A 29 -16.20 -10.92 -39.65
CA LEU A 29 -17.26 -10.36 -38.80
C LEU A 29 -18.65 -10.89 -39.18
N SER A 30 -18.96 -11.02 -40.48
CA SER A 30 -20.25 -11.53 -40.96
C SER A 30 -20.48 -13.03 -40.70
N ARG A 31 -19.42 -13.83 -40.52
CA ARG A 31 -19.52 -15.24 -40.12
C ARG A 31 -19.63 -15.46 -38.61
N SER A 32 -19.38 -14.42 -37.81
CA SER A 32 -19.33 -14.52 -36.34
C SER A 32 -20.69 -14.31 -35.65
N GLY A 33 -21.77 -14.05 -36.39
CA GLY A 33 -23.11 -13.87 -35.83
C GLY A 33 -23.31 -12.66 -34.92
N LEU A 34 -22.35 -11.73 -34.88
CA LEU A 34 -22.40 -10.53 -34.04
C LEU A 34 -23.19 -9.43 -34.75
N ASN A 35 -24.37 -9.10 -34.23
CA ASN A 35 -25.23 -8.03 -34.73
C ASN A 35 -24.85 -6.68 -34.07
N PRO A 36 -24.31 -5.70 -34.82
CA PRO A 36 -23.84 -4.42 -34.25
C PRO A 36 -24.97 -3.52 -33.73
N GLY A 37 -26.25 -3.85 -34.02
CA GLY A 37 -27.41 -3.05 -33.63
C GLY A 37 -27.94 -3.28 -32.21
N ALA A 38 -27.38 -4.23 -31.45
CA ALA A 38 -27.87 -4.56 -30.10
C ALA A 38 -27.29 -3.67 -28.97
N LEU A 39 -26.38 -2.73 -29.28
CA LEU A 39 -25.68 -1.90 -28.30
C LEU A 39 -26.28 -0.50 -28.06
N LEU A 40 -27.44 -0.19 -28.65
CA LEU A 40 -28.00 1.17 -28.66
C LEU A 40 -29.37 1.34 -28.00
N ASN A 41 -29.82 0.41 -27.17
CA ASN A 41 -31.07 0.60 -26.41
C ASN A 41 -30.98 0.06 -24.98
N SER A 42 -30.54 0.91 -24.05
CA SER A 42 -31.05 0.91 -22.67
C SER A 42 -31.01 2.33 -22.10
N GLN A 43 -32.09 3.08 -22.34
CA GLN A 43 -32.45 4.17 -21.44
C GLN A 43 -33.02 3.56 -20.16
N GLY A 44 -32.31 3.74 -19.05
CA GLY A 44 -32.78 3.40 -17.70
C GLY A 44 -32.64 4.62 -16.79
N SER A 45 -33.74 4.97 -16.13
CA SER A 45 -33.89 6.03 -15.12
C SER A 45 -32.89 5.92 -13.95
N PRO A 46 -32.59 7.03 -13.23
CA PRO A 46 -31.59 7.04 -12.17
C PRO A 46 -32.07 6.23 -10.94
N GLY A 47 -31.47 5.06 -10.74
CA GLY A 47 -31.70 4.18 -9.60
C GLY A 47 -30.49 4.17 -8.65
N THR A 48 -30.80 4.11 -7.36
CA THR A 48 -29.94 3.96 -6.18
C THR A 48 -28.60 3.23 -6.42
N GLY A 49 -27.48 3.92 -6.19
CA GLY A 49 -26.11 3.46 -6.42
C GLY A 49 -25.65 2.33 -5.50
N GLY A 50 -26.08 1.10 -5.77
CA GLY A 50 -25.41 -0.11 -5.35
C GLY A 50 -24.48 -0.60 -6.45
N LEU A 51 -23.22 -0.88 -6.10
CA LEU A 51 -22.24 -1.50 -6.98
C LEU A 51 -22.77 -2.84 -7.52
N SER A 52 -22.96 -2.98 -8.84
CA SER A 52 -23.16 -4.28 -9.47
C SER A 52 -21.80 -4.97 -9.64
N LEU A 53 -21.50 -5.93 -8.77
CA LEU A 53 -20.18 -6.57 -8.65
C LEU A 53 -20.13 -7.91 -9.38
N PRO A 54 -19.00 -8.29 -10.02
CA PRO A 54 -18.74 -9.67 -10.42
C PRO A 54 -18.81 -10.59 -9.20
N SER A 55 -19.37 -11.80 -9.38
CA SER A 55 -19.46 -12.83 -8.35
C SER A 55 -18.06 -13.14 -7.78
N GLY A 56 -17.85 -12.85 -6.48
CA GLY A 56 -16.60 -13.05 -5.73
C GLY A 56 -15.90 -11.76 -5.27
N SER A 57 -15.91 -10.68 -6.07
CA SER A 57 -15.29 -9.40 -5.67
C SER A 57 -16.10 -8.67 -4.61
N GLY A 58 -17.43 -8.86 -4.64
CA GLY A 58 -18.33 -8.17 -3.72
C GLY A 58 -18.07 -8.48 -2.26
N GLU A 59 -17.71 -9.72 -1.91
CA GLU A 59 -17.48 -10.12 -0.52
C GLU A 59 -16.22 -9.48 0.10
N ARG A 60 -15.32 -8.94 -0.74
CA ARG A 60 -14.03 -8.37 -0.32
C ARG A 60 -14.02 -6.84 -0.27
N LEU A 61 -15.12 -6.18 -0.66
CA LEU A 61 -15.27 -4.73 -0.59
C LEU A 61 -16.32 -4.38 0.46
N SER A 62 -16.17 -3.26 1.16
CA SER A 62 -17.25 -2.70 1.97
C SER A 62 -17.11 -1.21 2.21
N GLN A 63 -18.24 -0.50 2.14
CA GLN A 63 -18.44 0.86 2.67
C GLN A 63 -19.12 0.85 4.05
N GLY A 64 -19.31 -0.32 4.64
CA GLY A 64 -19.97 -0.54 5.92
C GLY A 64 -21.21 -1.41 5.87
N GLU A 65 -21.55 -1.95 4.69
CA GLU A 65 -22.62 -2.92 4.51
C GLU A 65 -22.24 -4.36 4.91
N ARG A 66 -20.95 -4.63 5.21
CA ARG A 66 -20.47 -5.90 5.75
C ARG A 66 -19.23 -5.71 6.63
N LEU A 67 -18.98 -6.69 7.50
CA LEU A 67 -17.74 -6.77 8.27
C LEU A 67 -16.66 -7.45 7.45
N LEU A 68 -15.47 -6.85 7.39
CA LEU A 68 -14.27 -7.47 6.84
C LEU A 68 -13.42 -8.10 7.95
N PHE A 69 -13.41 -7.49 9.15
CA PHE A 69 -12.75 -8.05 10.33
C PHE A 69 -13.74 -8.80 11.22
N THR A 70 -13.46 -10.08 11.47
CA THR A 70 -14.34 -10.98 12.25
C THR A 70 -13.67 -11.56 13.50
N ASP A 71 -12.41 -11.24 13.73
CA ASP A 71 -11.55 -11.71 14.82
C ASP A 71 -11.84 -11.05 16.18
N ASN A 72 -12.54 -9.91 16.20
CA ASN A 72 -13.01 -9.27 17.45
C ASN A 72 -14.51 -8.91 17.34
N PRO A 73 -15.43 -9.85 17.63
CA PRO A 73 -16.87 -9.61 17.52
C PRO A 73 -17.34 -8.51 18.46
N ASN A 74 -18.10 -7.54 17.93
CA ASN A 74 -18.73 -6.47 18.69
C ASN A 74 -20.21 -6.35 18.27
N PRO A 75 -21.19 -6.60 19.18
CA PRO A 75 -22.61 -6.58 18.85
C PRO A 75 -23.11 -5.23 18.33
N ASP A 76 -22.63 -4.12 18.90
CA ASP A 76 -23.01 -2.77 18.45
C ASP A 76 -22.47 -2.52 17.04
N LYS A 77 -21.24 -2.94 16.75
CA LYS A 77 -20.67 -2.86 15.40
C LYS A 77 -21.48 -3.68 14.40
N GLN A 78 -21.88 -4.90 14.76
CA GLN A 78 -22.72 -5.77 13.92
C GLN A 78 -24.08 -5.12 13.65
N ALA A 79 -24.73 -4.57 14.67
CA ALA A 79 -25.99 -3.85 14.52
C ALA A 79 -25.84 -2.60 13.64
N GLY A 80 -24.73 -1.86 13.79
CA GLY A 80 -24.42 -0.69 12.99
C GLY A 80 -24.20 -1.02 11.51
N VAL A 81 -23.47 -2.09 11.22
CA VAL A 81 -23.26 -2.61 9.86
C VAL A 81 -24.57 -3.08 9.22
N ALA A 82 -25.41 -3.79 9.99
CA ALA A 82 -26.73 -4.22 9.50
C ALA A 82 -27.64 -3.02 9.17
N ALA A 83 -27.61 -1.98 10.00
CA ALA A 83 -28.34 -0.74 9.75
C ALA A 83 -27.82 0.01 8.51
N LEU A 84 -26.51 0.08 8.32
CA LEU A 84 -25.89 0.64 7.10
C LEU A 84 -26.32 -0.11 5.84
N ALA A 85 -26.31 -1.45 5.88
CA ALA A 85 -26.77 -2.29 4.78
C ALA A 85 -28.26 -2.06 4.45
N ALA A 86 -29.07 -1.70 5.45
CA ALA A 86 -30.48 -1.34 5.29
C ALA A 86 -30.71 0.14 4.91
N GLY A 87 -29.67 0.97 4.83
CA GLY A 87 -29.78 2.41 4.58
C GLY A 87 -30.27 3.23 5.79
N ASP A 88 -30.34 2.63 6.99
CA ASP A 88 -30.68 3.32 8.24
C ASP A 88 -29.44 3.96 8.86
N PHE A 89 -29.06 5.11 8.32
CA PHE A 89 -27.87 5.85 8.75
C PHE A 89 -27.95 6.35 10.19
N GLN A 90 -29.15 6.60 10.72
CA GLN A 90 -29.34 7.10 12.08
C GLN A 90 -29.04 6.00 13.11
N THR A 91 -29.63 4.81 12.91
CA THR A 91 -29.33 3.65 13.74
C THR A 91 -27.86 3.25 13.58
N ALA A 92 -27.35 3.23 12.35
CA ALA A 92 -25.96 2.91 12.11
C ALA A 92 -24.99 3.83 12.87
N THR A 93 -25.22 5.15 12.81
CA THR A 93 -24.39 6.13 13.53
C THR A 93 -24.40 5.86 15.03
N THR A 94 -25.59 5.65 15.61
CA THR A 94 -25.76 5.39 17.05
C THR A 94 -25.02 4.13 17.49
N GLN A 95 -25.16 3.05 16.72
CA GLN A 95 -24.55 1.75 17.04
C GLN A 95 -23.03 1.76 16.85
N LEU A 96 -22.52 2.39 15.81
CA LEU A 96 -21.07 2.49 15.58
C LEU A 96 -20.38 3.42 16.60
N GLU A 97 -21.07 4.45 17.10
CA GLU A 97 -20.58 5.25 18.23
C GLU A 97 -20.50 4.44 19.53
N ALA A 98 -21.49 3.58 19.80
CA ALA A 98 -21.44 2.65 20.93
C ALA A 98 -20.29 1.64 20.79
N ALA A 99 -20.10 1.09 19.57
CA ALA A 99 -18.99 0.19 19.28
C ALA A 99 -17.63 0.83 19.55
N LEU A 100 -17.41 2.07 19.09
CA LEU A 100 -16.16 2.82 19.32
C LEU A 100 -15.97 3.28 20.77
N LYS A 101 -17.05 3.43 21.53
CA LYS A 101 -16.95 3.66 22.98
C LYS A 101 -16.43 2.42 23.70
N ALA A 102 -16.82 1.23 23.25
CA ALA A 102 -16.33 -0.04 23.79
C ALA A 102 -14.92 -0.38 23.31
N ASP A 103 -14.64 -0.20 22.01
CA ASP A 103 -13.34 -0.39 21.39
C ASP A 103 -12.98 0.79 20.48
N ARG A 104 -12.37 1.79 21.09
CA ARG A 104 -11.88 2.99 20.39
C ARG A 104 -10.78 2.69 19.35
N ASN A 105 -10.18 1.50 19.38
CA ASN A 105 -9.06 1.11 18.53
C ASN A 105 -9.49 0.32 17.28
N ASP A 106 -10.76 0.48 16.87
CA ASP A 106 -11.35 -0.15 15.69
C ASP A 106 -11.47 0.84 14.51
N PRO A 107 -10.51 0.84 13.57
CA PRO A 107 -10.53 1.76 12.44
C PRO A 107 -11.62 1.41 11.41
N GLU A 108 -12.06 0.15 11.31
CA GLU A 108 -13.16 -0.23 10.42
C GLU A 108 -14.47 0.40 10.92
N ALA A 109 -14.74 0.31 12.22
CA ALA A 109 -15.92 0.93 12.81
C ALA A 109 -15.92 2.46 12.63
N LEU A 110 -14.76 3.12 12.78
CA LEU A 110 -14.66 4.58 12.56
C LEU A 110 -14.89 4.97 11.09
N ILE A 111 -14.36 4.19 10.13
CA ILE A 111 -14.62 4.42 8.71
C ILE A 111 -16.12 4.29 8.40
N TYR A 112 -16.75 3.22 8.90
CA TYR A 112 -18.18 2.99 8.69
C TYR A 112 -19.03 4.06 9.36
N LEU A 113 -18.65 4.53 10.55
CA LEU A 113 -19.34 5.64 11.23
C LEU A 113 -19.28 6.91 10.39
N ASN A 114 -18.11 7.24 9.82
CA ASN A 114 -17.97 8.41 8.97
C ASN A 114 -18.77 8.27 7.68
N ASN A 115 -18.79 7.10 7.05
CA ASN A 115 -19.66 6.84 5.90
C ASN A 115 -21.15 6.98 6.26
N ALA A 116 -21.58 6.49 7.44
CA ALA A 116 -22.95 6.62 7.94
C ALA A 116 -23.35 8.09 8.18
N ARG A 117 -22.45 8.89 8.79
CA ARG A 117 -22.66 10.32 9.01
C ARG A 117 -22.81 11.11 7.71
N ILE A 118 -22.11 10.71 6.66
CA ILE A 118 -22.28 11.29 5.31
C ILE A 118 -23.61 10.83 4.70
N GLY A 119 -24.00 9.58 4.92
CA GLY A 119 -25.25 9.01 4.44
C GLY A 119 -25.40 9.11 2.93
N ASN A 120 -26.54 9.63 2.47
CA ASN A 120 -26.84 9.82 1.05
C ASN A 120 -26.30 11.13 0.45
N ALA A 121 -25.58 11.94 1.23
CA ALA A 121 -25.01 13.17 0.70
C ALA A 121 -23.97 12.87 -0.40
N ALA A 122 -23.95 13.71 -1.44
CA ALA A 122 -22.94 13.63 -2.48
C ALA A 122 -21.57 13.97 -1.87
N ALA A 123 -20.66 13.00 -1.92
CA ALA A 123 -19.30 13.14 -1.44
C ALA A 123 -18.36 12.32 -2.34
N PRO A 124 -17.12 12.77 -2.57
CA PRO A 124 -16.12 11.96 -3.26
C PRO A 124 -15.91 10.62 -2.56
N THR A 125 -15.59 9.58 -3.32
CA THR A 125 -15.26 8.27 -2.76
C THR A 125 -13.82 7.91 -3.09
N ILE A 126 -13.09 7.40 -2.11
CA ILE A 126 -11.81 6.73 -2.30
C ILE A 126 -11.93 5.26 -1.88
N ALA A 127 -11.08 4.41 -2.42
CA ALA A 127 -10.89 3.06 -1.91
C ALA A 127 -9.62 3.01 -1.05
N THR A 128 -9.60 2.15 -0.04
CA THR A 128 -8.38 1.72 0.64
C THR A 128 -8.29 0.21 0.58
N VAL A 129 -7.16 -0.32 0.12
CA VAL A 129 -6.99 -1.77 -0.09
C VAL A 129 -5.89 -2.30 0.83
N VAL A 130 -6.25 -3.26 1.68
CA VAL A 130 -5.42 -3.77 2.77
C VAL A 130 -5.55 -5.29 2.92
N PRO A 131 -4.56 -6.00 3.49
CA PRO A 131 -4.57 -7.46 3.63
C PRO A 131 -5.32 -7.90 4.91
N VAL A 132 -6.64 -7.68 4.96
CA VAL A 132 -7.47 -7.91 6.17
C VAL A 132 -7.29 -9.33 6.73
N SER A 133 -7.36 -10.35 5.88
CA SER A 133 -7.39 -11.75 6.34
C SER A 133 -6.01 -12.35 6.59
N SER A 134 -4.99 -12.00 5.80
CA SER A 134 -3.63 -12.55 5.94
C SER A 134 -2.73 -11.75 6.87
N SER A 135 -3.04 -10.48 7.15
CA SER A 135 -2.27 -9.62 8.05
C SER A 135 -3.17 -8.60 8.77
N PRO A 136 -4.10 -9.08 9.62
CA PRO A 136 -5.13 -8.24 10.26
C PRO A 136 -4.58 -7.08 11.10
N ASN A 137 -3.44 -7.26 11.76
CA ASN A 137 -2.80 -6.21 12.55
C ASN A 137 -2.28 -5.09 11.65
N SER A 138 -1.49 -5.42 10.62
CA SER A 138 -1.00 -4.46 9.64
C SER A 138 -2.16 -3.76 8.93
N ALA A 139 -3.19 -4.49 8.52
CA ALA A 139 -4.37 -3.90 7.89
C ALA A 139 -5.03 -2.83 8.79
N ARG A 140 -5.19 -3.09 10.09
CA ARG A 140 -5.68 -2.08 11.05
C ARG A 140 -4.75 -0.90 11.17
N GLU A 141 -3.44 -1.10 11.20
CA GLU A 141 -2.46 -0.01 11.27
C GLU A 141 -2.60 0.96 10.09
N LEU A 142 -2.76 0.43 8.86
CA LEU A 142 -3.03 1.25 7.68
C LEU A 142 -4.40 1.97 7.80
N LEU A 143 -5.45 1.22 8.16
CA LEU A 143 -6.80 1.77 8.26
C LEU A 143 -6.92 2.86 9.34
N ARG A 144 -6.14 2.81 10.43
CA ARG A 144 -6.10 3.90 11.42
C ARG A 144 -5.72 5.24 10.80
N GLY A 145 -4.73 5.24 9.90
CA GLY A 145 -4.30 6.47 9.23
C GLY A 145 -5.41 7.03 8.34
N VAL A 146 -6.06 6.14 7.58
CA VAL A 146 -7.17 6.47 6.70
C VAL A 146 -8.38 6.99 7.49
N ALA A 147 -8.79 6.26 8.52
CA ALA A 147 -9.93 6.57 9.37
C ALA A 147 -9.77 7.90 10.09
N GLN A 148 -8.56 8.20 10.61
CA GLN A 148 -8.28 9.46 11.29
C GLN A 148 -8.37 10.65 10.31
N ALA A 149 -7.77 10.54 9.13
CA ALA A 149 -7.84 11.60 8.13
C ALA A 149 -9.27 11.81 7.60
N GLN A 150 -10.05 10.73 7.46
CA GLN A 150 -11.47 10.80 7.11
C GLN A 150 -12.30 11.48 8.20
N ASP A 151 -12.12 11.13 9.47
CA ASP A 151 -12.82 11.74 10.60
C ASP A 151 -12.54 13.25 10.68
N GLU A 152 -11.29 13.65 10.49
CA GLU A 152 -10.93 15.06 10.40
C GLU A 152 -11.61 15.77 9.23
N ALA A 153 -11.71 15.12 8.07
CA ALA A 153 -12.36 15.65 6.89
C ALA A 153 -13.87 15.84 7.09
N VAL A 154 -14.54 14.89 7.74
CA VAL A 154 -15.95 14.99 8.13
C VAL A 154 -16.15 16.16 9.11
N ARG A 155 -15.31 16.28 10.15
CA ARG A 155 -15.39 17.37 11.13
C ARG A 155 -15.08 18.76 10.56
N THR A 156 -14.26 18.84 9.51
CA THR A 156 -13.87 20.10 8.87
C THR A 156 -14.76 20.48 7.67
N GLY A 157 -15.82 19.71 7.41
CA GLY A 157 -16.80 20.01 6.36
C GLY A 157 -16.31 19.72 4.94
N GLN A 158 -15.31 18.85 4.79
CA GLN A 158 -14.83 18.35 3.48
C GLN A 158 -14.95 16.81 3.43
N PRO A 159 -16.15 16.24 3.64
CA PRO A 159 -16.32 14.81 3.79
C PRO A 159 -16.02 14.05 2.49
N PHE A 160 -15.53 12.82 2.64
CA PHE A 160 -15.42 11.83 1.58
C PHE A 160 -15.73 10.43 2.15
N LYS A 161 -16.24 9.54 1.29
CA LYS A 161 -16.52 8.14 1.64
C LYS A 161 -15.29 7.28 1.40
N VAL A 162 -15.16 6.22 2.20
CA VAL A 162 -14.09 5.23 2.07
C VAL A 162 -14.68 3.86 1.84
N VAL A 163 -14.25 3.19 0.77
CA VAL A 163 -14.48 1.76 0.51
C VAL A 163 -13.25 1.00 1.01
N ILE A 164 -13.41 0.02 1.89
CA ILE A 164 -12.32 -0.88 2.28
C ILE A 164 -12.33 -2.10 1.36
N GLY A 165 -11.18 -2.45 0.81
CA GLY A 165 -10.96 -3.66 0.01
C GLY A 165 -9.97 -4.61 0.70
N ASN A 166 -10.28 -5.91 0.68
CA ASN A 166 -9.42 -6.97 1.20
C ASN A 166 -8.74 -7.74 0.07
N ASP A 167 -7.46 -7.47 -0.16
CA ASP A 167 -6.67 -8.22 -1.15
C ASP A 167 -6.03 -9.50 -0.60
N ASN A 168 -6.20 -9.76 0.70
CA ASN A 168 -5.62 -10.90 1.40
C ASN A 168 -4.09 -11.06 1.21
N ASN A 169 -3.36 -9.99 0.86
CA ASN A 169 -1.96 -10.07 0.44
C ASN A 169 -1.71 -11.05 -0.73
N ASP A 170 -2.72 -11.26 -1.59
CA ASP A 170 -2.66 -12.14 -2.74
C ASP A 170 -2.66 -11.31 -4.05
N PRO A 171 -1.64 -11.42 -4.92
CA PRO A 171 -1.57 -10.60 -6.13
C PRO A 171 -2.67 -10.89 -7.16
N ASN A 172 -3.31 -12.05 -7.17
CA ASN A 172 -4.47 -12.30 -8.05
C ASN A 172 -5.71 -11.59 -7.52
N GLN A 173 -5.97 -11.69 -6.22
CA GLN A 173 -7.06 -10.96 -5.57
C GLN A 173 -6.87 -9.45 -5.67
N ALA A 174 -5.63 -8.96 -5.58
CA ALA A 174 -5.30 -7.56 -5.80
C ALA A 174 -5.68 -7.10 -7.22
N LYS A 175 -5.40 -7.92 -8.25
CA LYS A 175 -5.81 -7.63 -9.64
C LYS A 175 -7.34 -7.66 -9.80
N GLU A 176 -8.02 -8.62 -9.20
CA GLU A 176 -9.49 -8.73 -9.24
C GLU A 176 -10.15 -7.50 -8.60
N LEU A 177 -9.65 -7.06 -7.44
CA LEU A 177 -10.09 -5.83 -6.80
C LEU A 177 -9.79 -4.61 -7.66
N ALA A 178 -8.57 -4.48 -8.21
CA ALA A 178 -8.21 -3.36 -9.07
C ALA A 178 -9.15 -3.25 -10.27
N ASN A 179 -9.42 -4.36 -10.97
CA ASN A 179 -10.39 -4.41 -12.08
C ASN A 179 -11.80 -4.01 -11.65
N THR A 180 -12.21 -4.36 -10.42
CA THR A 180 -13.51 -3.97 -9.88
C THR A 180 -13.56 -2.46 -9.58
N LEU A 181 -12.51 -1.93 -8.94
CA LEU A 181 -12.43 -0.53 -8.54
C LEU A 181 -12.37 0.43 -9.74
N VAL A 182 -11.67 0.06 -10.83
CA VAL A 182 -11.60 0.90 -12.02
C VAL A 182 -12.94 1.04 -12.74
N GLN A 183 -13.84 0.05 -12.60
CA GLN A 183 -15.19 0.07 -13.19
C GLN A 183 -16.14 1.02 -12.46
N ASP A 184 -15.91 1.32 -11.17
CA ASP A 184 -16.74 2.28 -10.42
C ASP A 184 -16.21 3.71 -10.57
N SER A 185 -16.84 4.49 -11.43
CA SER A 185 -16.49 5.89 -11.69
C SER A 185 -16.61 6.82 -10.47
N ASN A 186 -17.30 6.40 -9.40
CA ASN A 186 -17.39 7.18 -8.16
C ASN A 186 -16.08 7.13 -7.35
N ILE A 187 -15.25 6.11 -7.57
CA ILE A 187 -13.96 5.95 -6.90
C ILE A 187 -12.93 6.82 -7.64
N LEU A 188 -12.46 7.87 -6.95
CA LEU A 188 -11.54 8.86 -7.52
C LEU A 188 -10.07 8.53 -7.27
N ALA A 189 -9.77 7.75 -6.24
CA ALA A 189 -8.41 7.32 -5.91
C ALA A 189 -8.41 6.06 -5.03
N VAL A 190 -7.24 5.42 -4.95
CA VAL A 190 -6.96 4.25 -4.12
C VAL A 190 -5.82 4.57 -3.15
N VAL A 191 -5.98 4.26 -1.87
CA VAL A 191 -4.89 4.23 -0.87
C VAL A 191 -4.54 2.77 -0.59
N GLY A 192 -3.40 2.33 -1.10
CA GLY A 192 -3.02 0.93 -1.08
C GLY A 192 -2.12 0.60 -2.27
N HIS A 193 -1.77 -0.65 -2.50
CA HIS A 193 -2.08 -1.80 -1.64
C HIS A 193 -1.13 -1.87 -0.44
N GLY A 194 -1.36 -2.81 0.48
CA GLY A 194 -0.60 -2.93 1.72
C GLY A 194 0.81 -3.51 1.56
N THR A 195 1.13 -4.15 0.44
CA THR A 195 2.44 -4.77 0.18
C THR A 195 2.95 -4.47 -1.23
N SER A 196 4.26 -4.53 -1.45
CA SER A 196 4.82 -4.31 -2.79
C SER A 196 4.35 -5.35 -3.81
N THR A 197 4.23 -6.62 -3.44
CA THR A 197 3.76 -7.68 -4.34
C THR A 197 2.33 -7.42 -4.84
N THR A 198 1.41 -7.05 -3.95
CA THR A 198 0.02 -6.71 -4.34
C THR A 198 -0.06 -5.39 -5.09
N SER A 199 0.76 -4.40 -4.71
CA SER A 199 0.83 -3.11 -5.38
C SER A 199 1.34 -3.23 -6.81
N LEU A 200 2.40 -4.01 -7.05
CA LEU A 200 2.93 -4.25 -8.40
C LEU A 200 1.96 -5.05 -9.28
N ALA A 201 1.12 -5.89 -8.67
CA ALA A 201 0.07 -6.61 -9.39
C ALA A 201 -1.10 -5.69 -9.81
N ALA A 202 -1.50 -4.74 -8.94
CA ALA A 202 -2.64 -3.86 -9.16
C ALA A 202 -2.30 -2.57 -9.92
N ALA A 203 -1.12 -1.97 -9.68
CA ALA A 203 -0.73 -0.67 -10.21
C ALA A 203 -0.83 -0.56 -11.74
N PRO A 204 -0.44 -1.56 -12.56
CA PRO A 204 -0.62 -1.46 -14.01
C PRO A 204 -2.07 -1.28 -14.45
N ILE A 205 -3.03 -1.87 -13.73
CA ILE A 205 -4.47 -1.74 -14.02
C ILE A 205 -4.94 -0.32 -13.71
N TYR A 206 -4.51 0.23 -12.56
CA TYR A 206 -4.83 1.60 -12.18
C TYR A 206 -4.23 2.63 -13.13
N GLU A 207 -2.97 2.46 -13.52
CA GLU A 207 -2.27 3.31 -14.48
C GLU A 207 -2.98 3.32 -15.84
N GLU A 208 -3.31 2.15 -16.38
CA GLU A 208 -4.01 2.03 -17.67
C GLU A 208 -5.41 2.66 -17.64
N ASN A 209 -6.10 2.59 -16.51
CA ASN A 209 -7.46 3.10 -16.33
C ASN A 209 -7.51 4.49 -15.68
N LYS A 210 -6.36 5.17 -15.57
CA LYS A 210 -6.26 6.54 -15.06
C LYS A 210 -6.90 6.70 -13.67
N LEU A 211 -6.73 5.72 -12.79
CA LEU A 211 -7.16 5.78 -11.40
C LEU A 211 -5.94 5.99 -10.52
N VAL A 212 -5.88 7.09 -9.79
CA VAL A 212 -4.73 7.36 -8.91
C VAL A 212 -4.65 6.31 -7.81
N MET A 213 -3.45 5.78 -7.59
CA MET A 213 -3.08 4.95 -6.45
C MET A 213 -1.98 5.66 -5.66
N ILE A 214 -2.16 5.80 -4.34
CA ILE A 214 -1.10 6.24 -3.42
C ILE A 214 -0.76 5.06 -2.49
N ALA A 215 0.43 4.51 -2.64
CA ALA A 215 0.91 3.41 -1.79
C ALA A 215 1.51 3.94 -0.48
N PRO A 216 0.94 3.61 0.69
CA PRO A 216 1.46 4.08 1.97
C PRO A 216 2.54 3.18 2.57
N THR A 217 2.71 1.96 2.06
CA THR A 217 3.60 0.94 2.67
C THR A 217 4.38 0.10 1.66
N SER A 218 4.21 0.32 0.35
CA SER A 218 4.90 -0.44 -0.69
C SER A 218 6.20 0.25 -1.12
N THR A 219 7.32 -0.35 -0.73
CA THR A 219 8.65 0.27 -0.82
C THR A 219 9.46 -0.18 -2.04
N SER A 220 9.08 -1.28 -2.71
CA SER A 220 9.81 -1.79 -3.88
C SER A 220 10.15 -0.69 -4.90
N THR A 221 11.40 -0.69 -5.35
CA THR A 221 11.92 0.22 -6.38
C THR A 221 11.20 0.07 -7.73
N GLU A 222 10.58 -1.09 -7.98
CA GLU A 222 9.87 -1.38 -9.23
C GLU A 222 8.59 -0.56 -9.38
N LEU A 223 8.00 -0.07 -8.28
CA LEU A 223 6.75 0.68 -8.34
C LEU A 223 6.88 1.97 -9.17
N ALA A 224 8.04 2.63 -9.09
CA ALA A 224 8.37 3.82 -9.88
C ALA A 224 8.51 3.53 -11.40
N GLN A 225 8.62 2.25 -11.78
CA GLN A 225 8.74 1.82 -13.18
C GLN A 225 7.38 1.48 -13.81
N VAL A 226 6.29 1.51 -13.04
CA VAL A 226 4.94 1.21 -13.56
C VAL A 226 4.43 2.31 -14.50
N GLN A 227 4.87 3.55 -14.28
CA GLN A 227 4.45 4.72 -15.06
C GLN A 227 4.60 4.47 -16.57
N LYS A 228 3.54 4.78 -17.33
CA LYS A 228 3.55 4.69 -18.79
C LYS A 228 3.32 6.06 -19.42
N GLY A 229 4.37 6.61 -20.02
CA GLY A 229 4.30 7.88 -20.76
C GLY A 229 4.43 9.10 -19.86
N SER A 230 3.71 10.18 -20.16
CA SER A 230 3.93 11.50 -19.53
C SER A 230 3.11 11.75 -18.26
N SER A 231 1.98 11.07 -18.08
CA SER A 231 1.18 11.13 -16.85
C SER A 231 1.59 10.01 -15.90
N ASN A 232 1.35 10.21 -14.60
CA ASN A 232 1.65 9.21 -13.59
C ASN A 232 0.46 9.09 -12.63
N TYR A 233 -0.16 7.92 -12.57
CA TYR A 233 -1.23 7.64 -11.62
C TYR A 233 -0.75 6.87 -10.39
N ILE A 234 0.54 6.52 -10.32
CA ILE A 234 1.11 5.73 -9.24
C ILE A 234 2.04 6.59 -8.38
N PHE A 235 1.62 6.84 -7.15
CA PHE A 235 2.35 7.61 -6.16
C PHE A 235 2.61 6.77 -4.92
N ARG A 236 3.55 7.20 -4.07
CA ARG A 236 3.72 6.62 -2.74
C ARG A 236 4.15 7.65 -1.71
N THR A 237 3.59 7.53 -0.50
CA THR A 237 4.02 8.35 0.65
C THR A 237 5.16 7.72 1.43
N VAL A 238 5.34 6.40 1.31
CA VAL A 238 6.51 5.71 1.85
C VAL A 238 7.75 5.94 0.99
N PRO A 239 8.95 6.14 1.58
CA PRO A 239 10.20 6.12 0.84
C PRO A 239 10.45 4.74 0.18
N SER A 240 11.25 4.70 -0.89
CA SER A 240 11.60 3.42 -1.52
C SER A 240 12.65 2.62 -0.75
N ASP A 241 12.71 1.32 -1.04
CA ASP A 241 13.74 0.39 -0.57
C ASP A 241 15.17 0.85 -0.90
N GLN A 242 15.37 1.75 -1.87
CA GLN A 242 16.67 2.35 -2.12
C GLN A 242 17.16 3.13 -0.89
N PHE A 243 16.28 3.86 -0.21
CA PHE A 243 16.64 4.59 1.01
C PHE A 243 16.95 3.63 2.15
N THR A 244 16.11 2.61 2.34
CA THR A 244 16.24 1.56 3.36
C THR A 244 17.54 0.76 3.18
N GLY A 245 17.79 0.25 1.98
CA GLY A 245 19.00 -0.51 1.63
C GLY A 245 20.26 0.33 1.76
N THR A 246 20.22 1.62 1.38
CA THR A 246 21.33 2.56 1.58
C THR A 246 21.61 2.79 3.06
N ALA A 247 20.57 3.00 3.87
CA ALA A 247 20.70 3.21 5.32
C ALA A 247 21.32 1.98 6.00
N LEU A 248 20.87 0.77 5.63
CA LEU A 248 21.41 -0.49 6.14
C LEU A 248 22.88 -0.70 5.76
N ALA A 249 23.23 -0.52 4.49
CA ALA A 249 24.61 -0.69 4.03
C ALA A 249 25.56 0.30 4.73
N ARG A 250 25.16 1.56 4.86
CA ARG A 250 25.94 2.59 5.56
C ARG A 250 26.03 2.33 7.05
N TYR A 251 24.97 1.86 7.69
CA TYR A 251 25.03 1.51 9.11
C TYR A 251 25.94 0.30 9.35
N LEU A 252 25.93 -0.70 8.46
CA LEU A 252 26.88 -1.81 8.51
C LEU A 252 28.34 -1.32 8.42
N LEU A 253 28.64 -0.50 7.40
CA LEU A 253 30.01 -0.03 7.13
C LEU A 253 30.51 0.97 8.17
N LYS A 254 29.71 1.99 8.47
CA LYS A 254 30.12 3.16 9.26
C LYS A 254 29.64 3.08 10.70
N GLY A 255 28.45 2.55 10.93
CA GLY A 255 27.88 2.39 12.27
C GLY A 255 28.50 1.22 13.04
N LEU A 256 28.66 0.06 12.39
CA LEU A 256 29.25 -1.14 13.00
C LEU A 256 30.74 -1.32 12.69
N GLY A 257 31.30 -0.60 11.71
CA GLY A 257 32.69 -0.76 11.29
C GLY A 257 32.97 -2.14 10.66
N LYS A 258 31.95 -2.78 10.09
CA LYS A 258 32.03 -4.11 9.45
C LYS A 258 32.03 -3.96 7.93
N SER A 259 32.34 -5.02 7.19
CA SER A 259 32.29 -5.01 5.73
C SER A 259 31.67 -6.25 5.12
N LYS A 260 31.48 -7.34 5.87
CA LYS A 260 30.96 -8.61 5.34
C LYS A 260 29.57 -8.95 5.88
N ALA A 261 28.60 -9.07 4.97
CA ALA A 261 27.21 -9.41 5.29
C ALA A 261 26.82 -10.81 4.79
N MET A 262 26.03 -11.53 5.58
CA MET A 262 25.22 -12.65 5.11
C MET A 262 23.75 -12.24 5.13
N ILE A 263 23.05 -12.44 4.02
CA ILE A 263 21.68 -11.96 3.85
C ILE A 263 20.71 -13.13 3.86
N PHE A 264 19.61 -12.97 4.57
CA PHE A 264 18.46 -13.84 4.56
C PHE A 264 17.27 -13.06 4.01
N PHE A 265 16.69 -13.50 2.90
CA PHE A 265 15.65 -12.77 2.19
C PHE A 265 14.64 -13.76 1.59
N ASN A 266 13.44 -13.31 1.21
CA ASN A 266 12.47 -14.13 0.49
C ASN A 266 12.55 -13.86 -1.01
N ALA A 267 13.05 -14.83 -1.79
CA ALA A 267 13.20 -14.66 -3.25
C ALA A 267 11.86 -14.58 -4.00
N GLY A 268 10.78 -15.10 -3.42
CA GLY A 268 9.43 -15.04 -3.99
C GLY A 268 8.70 -13.71 -3.74
N SER A 269 9.33 -12.76 -3.02
CA SER A 269 8.71 -11.51 -2.60
C SER A 269 9.35 -10.31 -3.29
N SER A 270 8.59 -9.57 -4.09
CA SER A 270 9.09 -8.36 -4.78
C SER A 270 9.58 -7.28 -3.83
N TYR A 271 9.04 -7.25 -2.60
CA TYR A 271 9.52 -6.38 -1.53
C TYR A 271 10.92 -6.80 -1.05
N SER A 272 11.04 -8.04 -0.56
CA SER A 272 12.30 -8.56 -0.01
C SER A 272 13.43 -8.58 -1.04
N GLN A 273 13.13 -8.95 -2.29
CA GLN A 273 14.08 -8.92 -3.40
C GLN A 273 14.55 -7.50 -3.74
N SER A 274 13.63 -6.52 -3.73
CA SER A 274 13.98 -5.11 -4.01
C SER A 274 14.93 -4.57 -2.95
N LEU A 275 14.64 -4.82 -1.67
CA LEU A 275 15.49 -4.39 -0.58
C LEU A 275 16.85 -5.10 -0.56
N ASN A 276 16.87 -6.41 -0.82
CA ASN A 276 18.11 -7.17 -1.00
C ASN A 276 18.98 -6.56 -2.11
N THR A 277 18.38 -6.23 -3.25
CA THR A 277 19.08 -5.61 -4.39
C THR A 277 19.61 -4.21 -4.04
N ALA A 278 18.82 -3.38 -3.38
CA ALA A 278 19.24 -2.04 -2.95
C ALA A 278 20.40 -2.09 -1.94
N PHE A 279 20.31 -2.98 -0.96
CA PHE A 279 21.35 -3.18 0.05
C PHE A 279 22.65 -3.73 -0.57
N THR A 280 22.58 -4.84 -1.32
CA THR A 280 23.75 -5.47 -1.96
C THR A 280 24.49 -4.52 -2.89
N THR A 281 23.74 -3.77 -3.72
CA THR A 281 24.30 -2.78 -4.63
C THR A 281 25.03 -1.68 -3.86
N THR A 282 24.39 -1.09 -2.85
CA THR A 282 25.00 0.00 -2.08
C THR A 282 26.20 -0.49 -1.27
N LEU A 283 26.12 -1.68 -0.66
CA LEU A 283 27.20 -2.28 0.10
C LEU A 283 28.43 -2.49 -0.79
N GLY A 284 28.25 -3.07 -1.98
CA GLY A 284 29.34 -3.28 -2.94
C GLY A 284 29.97 -1.99 -3.44
N LEU A 285 29.15 -0.98 -3.76
CA LEU A 285 29.64 0.34 -4.19
C LEU A 285 30.41 1.09 -3.09
N GLU A 286 30.06 0.89 -1.82
CA GLU A 286 30.73 1.52 -0.67
C GLU A 286 31.82 0.63 -0.03
N GLY A 287 32.25 -0.44 -0.73
CA GLY A 287 33.44 -1.24 -0.37
C GLY A 287 33.21 -2.41 0.58
N GLY A 288 31.95 -2.78 0.84
CA GLY A 288 31.58 -4.01 1.54
C GLY A 288 31.35 -5.19 0.60
N GLN A 289 31.05 -6.35 1.19
CA GLN A 289 30.86 -7.61 0.49
C GLN A 289 29.70 -8.41 1.08
N VAL A 290 28.86 -8.97 0.21
CA VAL A 290 27.92 -10.03 0.59
C VAL A 290 28.62 -11.38 0.42
N VAL A 291 28.81 -12.10 1.52
CA VAL A 291 29.53 -13.39 1.49
C VAL A 291 28.61 -14.57 1.20
N GLN A 292 27.31 -14.42 1.49
CA GLN A 292 26.29 -15.44 1.23
C GLN A 292 24.90 -14.81 1.25
N GLN A 293 24.00 -15.34 0.41
CA GLN A 293 22.57 -15.03 0.41
C GLN A 293 21.80 -16.34 0.58
N VAL A 294 20.77 -16.33 1.43
CA VAL A 294 19.94 -17.49 1.76
C VAL A 294 18.48 -17.13 1.59
N ASP A 295 17.74 -17.96 0.86
CA ASP A 295 16.30 -17.81 0.70
C ASP A 295 15.55 -18.33 1.93
N LEU A 296 14.83 -17.46 2.61
CA LEU A 296 14.02 -17.75 3.78
C LEU A 296 12.84 -18.68 3.48
N SER A 297 12.41 -18.77 2.22
CA SER A 297 11.29 -19.62 1.80
C SER A 297 11.67 -21.08 1.60
N GLN A 298 12.97 -21.42 1.67
CA GLN A 298 13.49 -22.74 1.29
C GLN A 298 14.21 -23.45 2.44
N GLY A 299 13.96 -24.76 2.56
CA GLY A 299 14.68 -25.65 3.48
C GLY A 299 14.62 -25.21 4.93
N ASN A 300 15.77 -25.28 5.63
CA ASN A 300 15.96 -24.73 6.97
C ASN A 300 17.04 -23.62 6.93
N PRO A 301 16.66 -22.35 6.71
CA PRO A 301 17.61 -21.24 6.57
C PRO A 301 18.56 -21.11 7.76
N SER A 302 18.10 -21.43 8.97
CA SER A 302 18.89 -21.31 10.20
C SER A 302 20.13 -22.22 10.23
N GLU A 303 20.09 -23.36 9.55
CA GLU A 303 21.23 -24.30 9.48
C GLU A 303 22.39 -23.78 8.62
N GLN A 304 22.14 -22.76 7.78
CA GLN A 304 23.16 -22.17 6.90
C GLN A 304 24.15 -21.25 7.64
N LEU A 305 23.96 -21.02 8.94
CA LEU A 305 24.83 -20.15 9.75
C LEU A 305 26.23 -20.74 10.02
N GLY A 306 26.40 -22.05 9.85
CA GLY A 306 27.65 -22.75 10.16
C GLY A 306 28.80 -22.34 9.25
N GLY A 307 29.95 -21.98 9.83
CA GLY A 307 31.18 -21.69 9.08
C GLY A 307 31.17 -20.40 8.25
N THR A 308 30.15 -19.54 8.39
CA THR A 308 30.05 -18.29 7.65
C THR A 308 31.20 -17.32 8.00
N ALA A 309 31.76 -16.67 6.98
CA ALA A 309 32.75 -15.59 7.11
C ALA A 309 32.10 -14.20 7.30
N ALA A 310 30.76 -14.16 7.48
CA ALA A 310 30.03 -12.92 7.70
C ALA A 310 30.35 -12.31 9.06
N GLU A 311 30.35 -10.98 9.09
CA GLU A 311 30.49 -10.19 10.31
C GLU A 311 29.14 -9.70 10.84
N VAL A 312 28.12 -9.67 9.98
CA VAL A 312 26.76 -9.19 10.27
C VAL A 312 25.76 -10.07 9.52
N LEU A 313 24.64 -10.40 10.18
CA LEU A 313 23.50 -11.02 9.51
C LEU A 313 22.47 -9.94 9.17
N VAL A 314 21.94 -9.98 7.95
CA VAL A 314 20.93 -9.04 7.45
C VAL A 314 19.67 -9.83 7.15
N LEU A 315 18.60 -9.57 7.90
CA LEU A 315 17.33 -10.29 7.80
C LEU A 315 16.31 -9.41 7.10
N LEU A 316 15.91 -9.81 5.90
CA LEU A 316 15.00 -9.08 5.02
C LEU A 316 13.74 -9.93 4.74
N PRO A 317 12.95 -10.34 5.74
CA PRO A 317 11.77 -11.17 5.52
C PRO A 317 10.65 -10.38 4.84
N ASP A 318 9.62 -11.08 4.39
CA ASP A 318 8.28 -10.50 4.26
C ASP A 318 7.35 -11.09 5.32
N ALA A 319 6.08 -10.71 5.31
CA ALA A 319 5.11 -11.20 6.30
C ALA A 319 5.03 -12.75 6.36
N ALA A 320 5.21 -13.43 5.23
CA ALA A 320 5.14 -14.89 5.14
C ALA A 320 6.40 -15.59 5.69
N THR A 321 7.56 -14.94 5.58
CA THR A 321 8.86 -15.48 5.99
C THR A 321 9.39 -14.92 7.32
N LEU A 322 8.58 -14.11 8.01
CA LEU A 322 8.89 -13.54 9.32
C LEU A 322 9.29 -14.61 10.36
N PRO A 323 8.59 -15.75 10.50
CA PRO A 323 8.97 -16.79 11.47
C PRO A 323 10.37 -17.37 11.18
N GLN A 324 10.72 -17.58 9.92
CA GLN A 324 12.00 -18.12 9.50
C GLN A 324 13.15 -17.14 9.79
N ALA A 325 12.94 -15.84 9.58
CA ALA A 325 13.91 -14.82 9.99
C ALA A 325 14.13 -14.82 11.52
N ILE A 326 13.06 -14.99 12.31
CA ILE A 326 13.18 -15.10 13.77
C ILE A 326 13.94 -16.37 14.18
N GLN A 327 13.72 -17.51 13.50
CA GLN A 327 14.49 -18.73 13.73
C GLN A 327 15.98 -18.54 13.43
N VAL A 328 16.33 -17.81 12.36
CA VAL A 328 17.72 -17.44 12.06
C VAL A 328 18.31 -16.60 13.20
N ALA A 329 17.58 -15.60 13.70
CA ALA A 329 18.03 -14.77 14.84
C ALA A 329 18.23 -15.61 16.11
N GLN A 330 17.35 -16.57 16.40
CA GLN A 330 17.48 -17.49 17.54
C GLN A 330 18.70 -18.41 17.39
N ALA A 331 18.89 -19.00 16.21
CA ALA A 331 20.04 -19.86 15.91
C ALA A 331 21.38 -19.11 15.91
N ASN A 332 21.37 -17.80 15.66
CA ASN A 332 22.55 -16.95 15.80
C ASN A 332 23.05 -16.86 17.25
N GLN A 333 22.19 -17.09 18.26
CA GLN A 333 22.54 -17.03 19.68
C GLN A 333 23.30 -15.75 20.07
N ASN A 334 22.95 -14.62 19.44
CA ASN A 334 23.59 -13.31 19.61
C ASN A 334 25.11 -13.28 19.26
N ARG A 335 25.60 -14.22 18.42
CA ARG A 335 27.00 -14.29 18.00
C ARG A 335 27.40 -13.16 17.06
N LEU A 336 26.58 -12.87 16.06
CA LEU A 336 26.80 -11.78 15.10
C LEU A 336 25.75 -10.68 15.29
N PRO A 337 26.10 -9.40 15.11
CA PRO A 337 25.13 -8.31 15.03
C PRO A 337 24.06 -8.60 13.98
N LEU A 338 22.83 -8.18 14.28
CA LEU A 338 21.68 -8.33 13.40
C LEU A 338 21.28 -6.96 12.83
N LEU A 339 21.08 -6.93 11.52
CA LEU A 339 20.33 -5.87 10.84
C LEU A 339 19.02 -6.45 10.31
N GLY A 340 17.96 -5.65 10.35
CA GLY A 340 16.64 -6.04 9.89
C GLY A 340 16.02 -5.00 8.95
N ASP A 341 14.90 -5.35 8.36
CA ASP A 341 14.06 -4.43 7.58
C ASP A 341 12.80 -3.98 8.35
N ASP A 342 11.95 -3.17 7.71
CA ASP A 342 10.74 -2.63 8.33
C ASP A 342 9.57 -3.64 8.42
N ALA A 343 9.66 -4.81 7.77
CA ALA A 343 8.72 -5.92 7.99
C ALA A 343 8.88 -6.53 9.39
N LEU A 344 10.08 -6.45 9.99
CA LEU A 344 10.33 -6.81 11.39
C LEU A 344 9.80 -5.78 12.39
N TYR A 345 9.35 -4.59 11.96
CA TYR A 345 8.74 -3.59 12.83
C TYR A 345 7.29 -3.99 13.18
N THR A 346 7.14 -4.99 14.05
CA THR A 346 5.83 -5.44 14.56
C THR A 346 5.92 -5.87 16.02
N VAL A 347 4.80 -5.79 16.75
CA VAL A 347 4.70 -6.33 18.12
C VAL A 347 4.90 -7.86 18.12
N ASP A 348 4.48 -8.55 17.05
CA ASP A 348 4.63 -9.99 16.94
C ASP A 348 6.09 -10.41 16.79
N SER A 349 6.90 -9.62 16.05
CA SER A 349 8.35 -9.81 15.98
C SER A 349 9.00 -9.69 17.36
N LEU A 350 8.66 -8.66 18.13
CA LEU A 350 9.17 -8.50 19.49
C LEU A 350 8.75 -9.65 20.42
N ARG A 351 7.48 -10.08 20.35
CA ARG A 351 6.94 -11.15 21.19
C ARG A 351 7.56 -12.51 20.86
N GLN A 352 7.74 -12.83 19.57
CA GLN A 352 8.28 -14.12 19.13
C GLN A 352 9.81 -14.17 19.21
N GLY A 353 10.50 -13.07 18.89
CA GLY A 353 11.95 -13.01 18.85
C GLY A 353 12.60 -12.68 20.18
N GLY A 354 11.99 -11.80 20.98
CA GLY A 354 12.47 -11.41 22.31
C GLY A 354 13.98 -11.17 22.38
N ALA A 355 14.66 -11.89 23.26
CA ALA A 355 16.10 -11.77 23.49
C ALA A 355 16.97 -12.09 22.26
N ALA A 356 16.47 -12.86 21.30
CA ALA A 356 17.20 -13.18 20.07
C ALA A 356 17.25 -12.00 19.08
N LEU A 357 16.34 -11.05 19.21
CA LEU A 357 16.33 -9.82 18.41
C LEU A 357 16.95 -8.63 19.14
N ASN A 358 17.33 -8.79 20.41
CA ASN A 358 17.93 -7.71 21.18
C ASN A 358 19.18 -7.16 20.50
N GLY A 359 19.26 -5.84 20.36
CA GLY A 359 20.34 -5.15 19.67
C GLY A 359 20.21 -5.08 18.15
N MET A 360 19.22 -5.76 17.54
CA MET A 360 18.96 -5.65 16.10
C MET A 360 18.64 -4.20 15.73
N VAL A 361 19.23 -3.72 14.64
CA VAL A 361 18.94 -2.39 14.08
C VAL A 361 18.20 -2.52 12.75
N LEU A 362 17.13 -1.75 12.59
CA LEU A 362 16.38 -1.65 11.34
C LEU A 362 15.99 -0.18 11.05
N PRO A 363 15.98 0.25 9.78
CA PRO A 363 15.39 1.51 9.35
C PRO A 363 13.86 1.42 9.33
N VAL A 364 13.20 2.49 9.75
CA VAL A 364 11.76 2.74 9.51
C VAL A 364 11.56 4.16 9.00
N PRO A 365 10.52 4.44 8.20
CA PRO A 365 10.34 5.77 7.61
C PRO A 365 9.91 6.83 8.63
N TRP A 366 9.41 6.41 9.79
CA TRP A 366 8.95 7.31 10.86
C TRP A 366 8.91 6.57 12.20
N HIS A 367 9.10 7.29 13.30
CA HIS A 367 8.92 6.72 14.64
C HIS A 367 8.26 7.73 15.59
N PRO A 368 7.24 7.33 16.37
CA PRO A 368 6.48 8.23 17.24
C PRO A 368 7.33 8.93 18.30
N LEU A 369 8.38 8.28 18.82
CA LEU A 369 9.28 8.91 19.80
C LEU A 369 10.13 10.05 19.22
N LYS A 370 10.35 10.11 17.90
CA LYS A 370 11.03 11.25 17.26
C LYS A 370 10.08 12.42 17.00
N THR A 371 8.77 12.23 17.18
CA THR A 371 7.71 13.21 16.89
C THR A 371 6.68 13.28 18.02
N ALA A 372 7.09 12.98 19.25
CA ALA A 372 6.18 12.86 20.40
C ALA A 372 5.39 14.15 20.66
N ASP A 373 6.04 15.31 20.47
CA ASP A 373 5.42 16.62 20.66
C ASP A 373 4.58 17.09 19.46
N SER A 374 4.52 16.32 18.37
CA SER A 374 3.72 16.71 17.21
C SER A 374 2.22 16.58 17.48
N ASN A 375 1.44 17.51 16.93
CA ASN A 375 -0.02 17.48 17.03
C ASN A 375 -0.60 16.16 16.51
N PHE A 376 -0.03 15.62 15.42
CA PHE A 376 -0.47 14.34 14.87
C PHE A 376 -0.26 13.20 15.86
N THR A 377 0.94 13.01 16.41
CA THR A 377 1.22 11.91 17.36
C THR A 377 0.33 11.99 18.60
N GLN A 378 0.17 13.18 19.17
CA GLN A 378 -0.70 13.37 20.34
C GLN A 378 -2.17 13.13 20.03
N ALA A 379 -2.67 13.57 18.87
CA ALA A 379 -4.05 13.35 18.46
C ALA A 379 -4.30 11.86 18.14
N ALA A 380 -3.38 11.22 17.42
CA ALA A 380 -3.45 9.82 17.06
C ALA A 380 -3.43 8.92 18.32
N ASN A 381 -2.48 9.14 19.24
CA ASN A 381 -2.41 8.38 20.49
C ASN A 381 -3.68 8.58 21.33
N ARG A 382 -4.21 9.80 21.37
CA ARG A 382 -5.48 10.09 22.03
C ARG A 382 -6.69 9.53 21.31
N LEU A 383 -6.68 9.28 20.00
CA LEU A 383 -7.79 8.70 19.24
C LEU A 383 -7.81 7.17 19.36
N TRP A 384 -6.64 6.55 19.18
CA TRP A 384 -6.48 5.10 19.14
C TRP A 384 -6.24 4.46 20.52
N GLY A 385 -6.02 5.26 21.56
CA GLY A 385 -5.87 4.79 22.94
C GLY A 385 -4.53 4.13 23.22
N GLY A 386 -3.53 4.36 22.37
CA GLY A 386 -2.21 3.77 22.46
C GLY A 386 -1.32 4.27 21.33
N ASP A 387 -0.08 3.82 21.35
CA ASP A 387 0.90 4.21 20.35
C ASP A 387 0.55 3.74 18.94
N ILE A 388 0.70 4.64 17.98
CA ILE A 388 0.65 4.34 16.55
C ILE A 388 2.04 4.08 15.97
N ASN A 389 2.08 3.57 14.75
CA ASN A 389 3.32 3.32 14.03
C ASN A 389 3.39 4.05 12.68
N TRP A 390 4.47 3.79 11.95
CA TRP A 390 4.72 4.41 10.66
C TRP A 390 3.69 4.05 9.59
N ARG A 391 3.06 2.86 9.62
CA ARG A 391 2.01 2.50 8.66
C ARG A 391 0.80 3.41 8.85
N THR A 392 0.43 3.67 10.10
CA THR A 392 -0.62 4.66 10.44
C THR A 392 -0.25 6.06 9.97
N ALA A 393 0.99 6.51 10.24
CA ALA A 393 1.44 7.84 9.83
C ALA A 393 1.46 8.03 8.30
N LEU A 394 1.95 7.04 7.55
CA LEU A 394 2.05 7.14 6.09
C LEU A 394 0.73 6.90 5.36
N SER A 395 -0.18 6.09 5.92
CA SER A 395 -1.56 6.01 5.44
C SER A 395 -2.34 7.30 5.70
N TYR A 396 -2.12 7.95 6.84
CA TYR A 396 -2.64 9.29 7.09
C TYR A 396 -2.12 10.28 6.04
N ASP A 397 -0.81 10.30 5.79
CA ASP A 397 -0.21 11.15 4.76
C ASP A 397 -0.79 10.92 3.36
N ALA A 398 -1.04 9.66 2.98
CA ALA A 398 -1.65 9.34 1.69
C ALA A 398 -3.03 10.00 1.55
N VAL A 399 -3.84 9.93 2.60
CA VAL A 399 -5.16 10.58 2.61
C VAL A 399 -5.05 12.10 2.70
N GLN A 400 -4.07 12.65 3.42
CA GLN A 400 -3.83 14.11 3.45
C GLN A 400 -3.51 14.66 2.06
N ALA A 401 -2.68 13.95 1.29
CA ALA A 401 -2.40 14.31 -0.10
C ALA A 401 -3.69 14.28 -0.96
N LEU A 402 -4.49 13.21 -0.81
CA LEU A 402 -5.77 13.10 -1.49
C LEU A 402 -6.77 14.18 -1.07
N ARG A 403 -6.83 14.59 0.20
CA ARG A 403 -7.72 15.67 0.66
C ARG A 403 -7.44 16.98 -0.08
N VAL A 404 -6.17 17.32 -0.29
CA VAL A 404 -5.78 18.50 -1.09
C VAL A 404 -6.25 18.37 -2.54
N ALA A 405 -6.13 17.17 -3.13
CA ALA A 405 -6.60 16.90 -4.48
C ALA A 405 -8.13 16.94 -4.59
N LEU A 406 -8.86 16.23 -3.71
CA LEU A 406 -10.32 16.11 -3.69
C LEU A 406 -11.03 17.44 -3.41
N ALA A 407 -10.38 18.36 -2.70
CA ALA A 407 -10.91 19.73 -2.53
C ALA A 407 -11.07 20.45 -3.88
N LYS A 408 -10.21 20.15 -4.87
CA LYS A 408 -10.14 20.83 -6.17
C LYS A 408 -10.69 19.98 -7.32
N ALA A 409 -10.46 18.66 -7.28
CA ALA A 409 -10.76 17.73 -8.35
C ALA A 409 -12.19 17.20 -8.29
N ARG A 410 -12.79 16.97 -9.46
CA ARG A 410 -14.10 16.32 -9.65
C ARG A 410 -14.00 15.07 -10.52
N SER A 411 -12.82 14.77 -11.04
CA SER A 411 -12.53 13.60 -11.87
C SER A 411 -11.18 12.97 -11.51
N ARG A 412 -10.98 11.70 -11.89
CA ARG A 412 -9.71 10.99 -11.65
C ARG A 412 -8.51 11.69 -12.31
N ALA A 413 -8.72 12.26 -13.51
CA ALA A 413 -7.68 13.01 -14.22
C ALA A 413 -7.27 14.29 -13.46
N GLU A 414 -8.23 15.02 -12.88
CA GLU A 414 -7.90 16.20 -12.07
C GLU A 414 -7.21 15.82 -10.75
N VAL A 415 -7.50 14.65 -10.17
CA VAL A 415 -6.76 14.15 -9.00
C VAL A 415 -5.28 13.97 -9.36
N GLU A 416 -4.99 13.30 -10.47
CA GLU A 416 -3.61 13.14 -10.97
C GLU A 416 -2.94 14.48 -11.22
N GLN A 417 -3.61 15.39 -11.93
CA GLN A 417 -3.07 16.71 -12.26
C GLN A 417 -2.70 17.52 -11.01
N VAL A 418 -3.51 17.45 -9.94
CA VAL A 418 -3.20 18.16 -8.70
C VAL A 418 -1.99 17.55 -8.00
N LEU A 419 -1.90 16.21 -7.93
CA LEU A 419 -0.80 15.51 -7.25
C LEU A 419 0.53 15.62 -8.01
N ALA A 420 0.48 15.61 -9.34
CA ALA A 420 1.64 15.73 -10.23
C ALA A 420 2.05 17.19 -10.49
N ALA A 421 1.27 18.17 -10.04
CA ALA A 421 1.56 19.58 -10.27
C ALA A 421 2.93 19.97 -9.71
N PRO A 422 3.76 20.70 -10.47
CA PRO A 422 4.99 21.30 -9.93
C PRO A 422 4.66 22.18 -8.72
N GLY A 423 5.24 21.87 -7.57
CA GLY A 423 4.97 22.58 -6.31
C GLY A 423 3.76 22.09 -5.52
N PHE A 424 3.15 20.95 -5.90
CA PHE A 424 2.20 20.27 -5.04
C PHE A 424 2.80 20.05 -3.65
N THR A 425 2.04 20.40 -2.63
CA THR A 425 2.40 20.15 -1.24
C THR A 425 1.17 19.88 -0.39
N ALA A 426 1.28 18.96 0.55
CA ALA A 426 0.29 18.72 1.60
C ALA A 426 0.98 18.61 2.97
N SER A 427 0.29 18.97 4.05
CA SER A 427 0.78 18.78 5.41
C SER A 427 0.43 17.37 5.91
N GLY A 428 1.46 16.60 6.26
CA GLY A 428 1.34 15.24 6.78
C GLY A 428 1.93 15.05 8.17
N ALA A 429 1.65 13.88 8.74
CA ALA A 429 2.24 13.32 9.95
C ALA A 429 3.77 13.21 9.89
N THR A 430 4.32 12.96 8.69
CA THR A 430 5.77 12.82 8.48
C THR A 430 6.42 14.08 7.89
N GLY A 431 5.75 15.23 8.00
CA GLY A 431 6.17 16.50 7.42
C GLY A 431 5.52 16.78 6.07
N PRO A 432 6.02 17.78 5.30
CA PRO A 432 5.48 18.12 3.99
C PRO A 432 5.52 16.94 3.01
N ILE A 433 4.41 16.73 2.31
CA ILE A 433 4.24 15.68 1.30
C ILE A 433 4.35 16.33 -0.07
N ASN A 434 5.36 15.92 -0.84
CA ASN A 434 5.54 16.32 -2.23
C ASN A 434 6.03 15.10 -3.01
N PHE A 435 5.64 14.97 -4.27
CA PHE A 435 6.02 13.84 -5.12
C PHE A 435 7.05 14.26 -6.16
N LEU A 436 8.01 13.38 -6.40
CA LEU A 436 8.91 13.44 -7.54
C LEU A 436 8.12 13.10 -8.81
N PRO A 437 8.65 13.40 -10.02
CA PRO A 437 8.02 13.01 -11.27
C PRO A 437 7.71 11.50 -11.37
N SER A 438 8.52 10.66 -10.71
CA SER A 438 8.29 9.21 -10.62
C SER A 438 7.12 8.80 -9.71
N GLY A 439 6.48 9.75 -9.02
CA GLY A 439 5.46 9.48 -7.99
C GLY A 439 6.04 9.14 -6.61
N ASP A 440 7.36 9.02 -6.51
CA ASP A 440 8.05 8.76 -5.26
C ASP A 440 8.08 9.98 -4.35
N ARG A 441 8.16 9.72 -3.05
CA ARG A 441 8.46 10.76 -2.06
C ARG A 441 9.92 10.65 -1.64
N ASN A 442 10.63 11.79 -1.66
CA ASN A 442 11.90 11.90 -0.96
C ASN A 442 11.67 11.77 0.55
N GLY A 443 12.37 10.85 1.21
CA GLY A 443 12.28 10.68 2.64
C GLY A 443 13.59 10.20 3.25
N GLY A 444 13.67 10.30 4.56
CA GLY A 444 14.75 9.70 5.35
C GLY A 444 14.29 8.40 6.00
N ALA A 445 15.25 7.69 6.58
CA ALA A 445 14.98 6.58 7.49
C ALA A 445 15.37 7.00 8.91
N VAL A 446 14.56 6.60 9.88
CA VAL A 446 14.90 6.58 11.30
C VAL A 446 15.42 5.18 11.61
N LEU A 447 16.68 5.08 12.01
CA LEU A 447 17.20 3.82 12.54
C LEU A 447 16.63 3.60 13.94
N VAL A 448 16.07 2.42 14.17
CA VAL A 448 15.64 1.97 15.50
C VAL A 448 16.43 0.73 15.89
N ARG A 449 16.66 0.57 17.19
CA ARG A 449 17.24 -0.63 17.78
C ARG A 449 16.20 -1.31 18.65
N ILE A 450 16.14 -2.64 18.60
CA ILE A 450 15.36 -3.43 19.55
C ILE A 450 16.13 -3.47 20.88
N GLU A 451 15.53 -2.96 21.96
CA GLU A 451 16.13 -2.91 23.29
C GLU A 451 15.12 -3.34 24.36
N PRO A 452 15.53 -3.79 25.56
CA PRO A 452 14.61 -4.09 26.64
C PRO A 452 13.75 -2.88 27.00
N GLY A 453 12.44 -3.10 27.13
CA GLY A 453 11.47 -2.03 27.30
C GLY A 453 10.06 -2.55 27.58
N ASN A 454 9.13 -1.67 27.92
CA ASN A 454 7.77 -2.07 28.30
C ASN A 454 6.66 -1.32 27.54
N ARG A 455 7.00 -0.45 26.58
CA ARG A 455 6.02 0.35 25.84
C ARG A 455 5.13 -0.53 24.95
N SER A 456 5.71 -1.55 24.32
CA SER A 456 5.01 -2.55 23.51
C SER A 456 4.33 -3.67 24.31
N LYS A 457 4.59 -3.74 25.63
CA LYS A 457 4.17 -4.83 26.54
C LYS A 457 4.71 -6.22 26.16
N THR A 458 5.84 -6.27 25.45
CA THR A 458 6.51 -7.54 25.08
C THR A 458 7.81 -7.80 25.84
N GLY A 459 8.26 -6.83 26.67
CA GLY A 459 9.58 -6.85 27.30
C GLY A 459 10.71 -6.24 26.44
N TYR A 460 10.41 -5.90 25.19
CA TYR A 460 11.31 -5.22 24.26
C TYR A 460 10.59 -4.08 23.54
N ASP A 461 11.33 -3.08 23.06
CA ASP A 461 10.79 -1.95 22.31
C ASP A 461 11.70 -1.60 21.13
N PHE A 462 11.12 -1.01 20.09
CA PHE A 462 11.88 -0.30 19.07
C PHE A 462 12.23 1.09 19.60
N VAL A 463 13.53 1.37 19.76
CA VAL A 463 14.05 2.62 20.30
C VAL A 463 14.84 3.33 19.20
N PRO A 464 14.48 4.56 18.81
CA PRO A 464 15.25 5.31 17.82
C PRO A 464 16.68 5.54 18.26
N LEU A 465 17.63 5.36 17.34
CA LEU A 465 19.00 5.76 17.55
C LEU A 465 19.09 7.30 17.67
N PRO A 466 20.08 7.82 18.43
CA PRO A 466 20.28 9.26 18.63
C PRO A 466 20.29 10.07 17.33
#